data_AF-A0A8J3XLW9-F1
#
_entry.id   AF-A0A8J3XLW9-F1
#
_cell.length_a   1.000
_cell.length_b   1.000
_cell.length_c   1.000
_cell.angle_alpha   90.00
_cell.angle_beta   90.00
_cell.angle_gamma   90.00
#
_symmetry.space_group_name_H-M   'P 1'
#
loop_
_entity.id
_entity.type
_entity.pdbx_description
1 polymer ?
#
loop_
_entity_poly.entity_id
_entity_poly.type
_entity_poly.pdbx_seq_one_letter_code
_entity_poly.pdbx_strand_id
1 'polypeptide(L)'
;MSDWLHSGPVSPIWPVDRFEVRSIRPNPSFGAADRYASATAAHEAAMRMRDSGLATQIQVIRIEDGVVLFDLAAGVEIPLEAW
;
A
#
# COMPACT_ATOMS: atom_id res chain seq x y z
N MET A 1 10.41 47.73 -9.11
CA MET A 1 10.79 46.46 -9.74
C MET A 1 11.14 45.50 -8.61
N SER A 2 10.20 44.66 -8.20
CA SER A 2 10.45 43.61 -7.21
C SER A 2 9.92 42.32 -7.81
N ASP A 3 10.80 41.64 -8.55
CA ASP A 3 10.59 40.26 -8.98
C ASP A 3 10.66 39.37 -7.74
N TRP A 4 9.49 39.00 -7.23
CA TRP A 4 9.37 37.91 -6.28
C TRP A 4 9.72 36.63 -7.03
N LEU A 5 10.92 36.11 -6.76
CA LEU A 5 11.34 34.78 -7.22
C LEU A 5 10.28 33.76 -6.79
N HIS A 6 9.47 33.32 -7.75
CA HIS A 6 8.59 32.17 -7.57
C HIS A 6 9.49 30.96 -7.33
N SER A 7 9.65 30.60 -6.05
CA SER A 7 10.20 29.31 -5.67
C SER A 7 9.30 28.26 -6.31
N GLY A 8 9.86 27.49 -7.26
CA GLY A 8 9.15 26.39 -7.90
C GLY A 8 8.66 25.36 -6.86
N PRO A 9 7.78 24.41 -7.25
CA PRO A 9 7.24 23.45 -6.32
C PRO A 9 8.37 22.68 -5.62
N VAL A 10 8.37 22.76 -4.28
CA VAL A 10 9.29 22.01 -3.43
C VAL A 10 9.01 20.53 -3.62
N SER A 11 10.05 19.75 -3.95
CA SER A 11 9.94 18.29 -4.01
C SER A 11 9.42 17.77 -2.67
N PRO A 12 8.44 16.85 -2.65
CA PRO A 12 7.93 16.32 -1.39
C PRO A 12 9.07 15.67 -0.59
N ILE A 13 9.11 15.97 0.71
CA ILE A 13 10.12 15.44 1.64
C ILE A 13 9.97 13.92 1.79
N TRP A 14 8.76 13.40 1.56
CA TRP A 14 8.47 11.97 1.60
C TRP A 14 8.33 11.35 0.21
N PRO A 15 8.84 10.11 0.01
CA PRO A 15 8.60 9.35 -1.20
C PRO A 15 7.11 9.20 -1.48
N VAL A 16 6.75 9.14 -2.75
CA VAL A 16 5.36 8.92 -3.18
C VAL A 16 4.95 7.49 -2.84
N ASP A 17 3.73 7.33 -2.33
CA ASP A 17 3.12 6.02 -2.11
C ASP A 17 2.97 5.26 -3.43
N ARG A 18 3.39 3.98 -3.44
CA ARG A 18 3.36 3.13 -4.63
C ARG A 18 2.46 1.90 -4.44
N PHE A 19 2.17 1.55 -3.18
CA PHE A 19 1.39 0.37 -2.81
C PHE A 19 0.34 0.74 -1.77
N GLU A 20 -0.83 0.14 -1.88
CA GLU A 20 -1.91 0.23 -0.90
C GLU A 20 -2.19 -1.18 -0.35
N VAL A 21 -2.12 -1.32 0.96
CA VAL A 21 -2.46 -2.57 1.65
C VAL A 21 -3.81 -2.39 2.31
N ARG A 22 -4.80 -3.16 1.84
CA ARG A 22 -6.16 -3.17 2.39
C ARG A 22 -6.38 -4.41 3.23
N SER A 23 -7.13 -4.27 4.32
CA SER A 23 -7.60 -5.42 5.09
C SER A 23 -9.03 -5.24 5.57
N ILE A 24 -9.72 -6.36 5.74
CA ILE A 24 -11.04 -6.44 6.36
C ILE A 24 -10.95 -7.43 7.52
N ARG A 25 -11.39 -6.98 8.70
CA ARG A 25 -11.49 -7.84 9.90
C ARG A 25 -12.94 -8.31 10.10
N PRO A 26 -13.15 -9.50 10.68
CA PRO A 26 -14.48 -9.96 11.03
C PRO A 26 -15.05 -9.09 12.17
N ASN A 27 -16.34 -8.75 12.02
CA ASN A 27 -17.25 -8.01 12.91
C ASN A 27 -16.68 -7.38 14.23
N PRO A 28 -16.83 -6.05 14.42
CA PRO A 28 -17.40 -5.09 13.48
C PRO A 28 -16.50 -4.95 12.26
N SER A 29 -17.10 -4.95 11.07
CA SER A 29 -16.39 -4.91 9.79
C SER A 29 -15.64 -3.60 9.66
N PHE A 30 -14.43 -3.53 10.24
CA PHE A 30 -13.53 -2.41 10.12
C PHE A 30 -12.58 -2.71 8.97
N GLY A 31 -12.81 -2.02 7.85
CA GLY A 31 -11.82 -1.91 6.79
C GLY A 31 -10.67 -1.02 7.24
N ALA A 32 -9.44 -1.41 6.92
CA ALA A 32 -8.25 -0.57 7.07
C ALA A 32 -7.51 -0.51 5.74
N ALA A 33 -6.89 0.63 5.45
CA ALA A 33 -6.05 0.81 4.28
C ALA A 33 -4.83 1.66 4.67
N ASP A 34 -3.65 1.09 4.47
CA ASP A 34 -2.37 1.76 4.69
C ASP A 34 -1.61 1.86 3.36
N ARG A 35 -0.86 2.95 3.18
CA ARG A 35 -0.08 3.18 1.96
C ARG A 35 1.41 3.18 2.24
N TYR A 36 2.16 2.69 1.25
CA TYR A 36 3.60 2.49 1.35
C TYR A 36 4.28 2.91 0.05
N ALA A 37 5.41 3.59 0.18
CA ALA A 37 6.32 3.84 -0.93
C ALA A 37 7.19 2.61 -1.29
N SER A 38 7.41 1.71 -0.33
CA SER A 38 8.29 0.53 -0.46
C SER A 38 7.49 -0.76 -0.64
N ALA A 39 7.85 -1.54 -1.66
CA ALA A 39 7.28 -2.86 -1.93
C ALA A 39 7.51 -3.83 -0.77
N THR A 40 8.74 -3.87 -0.24
CA THR A 40 9.11 -4.72 0.90
C THR A 40 8.27 -4.40 2.13
N ALA A 41 8.06 -3.11 2.42
CA ALA A 41 7.25 -2.70 3.58
C ALA A 41 5.78 -3.12 3.42
N ALA A 42 5.21 -2.94 2.21
CA ALA A 42 3.84 -3.38 1.91
C ALA A 42 3.69 -4.90 2.03
N HIS A 43 4.65 -5.66 1.50
CA HIS A 43 4.67 -7.12 1.57
C HIS A 43 4.75 -7.61 3.01
N GLU A 44 5.69 -7.08 3.79
CA GLU A 44 5.81 -7.43 5.21
C GLU A 44 4.53 -7.11 6.00
N ALA A 45 3.90 -5.97 5.73
CA ALA A 45 2.63 -5.60 6.37
C ALA A 45 1.53 -6.64 6.05
N ALA A 46 1.40 -7.03 4.78
CA ALA A 46 0.44 -8.05 4.36
C ALA A 46 0.73 -9.41 5.00
N MET A 47 1.99 -9.86 5.03
CA MET A 47 2.39 -11.12 5.66
C MET A 47 2.11 -11.12 7.15
N ARG A 48 2.47 -10.05 7.88
CA ARG A 48 2.18 -9.91 9.31
C ARG A 48 0.67 -9.97 9.59
N MET A 49 -0.14 -9.34 8.74
CA MET A 49 -1.60 -9.42 8.86
C MET A 49 -2.13 -10.82 8.57
N ARG A 50 -1.63 -11.50 7.54
CA ARG A 50 -2.00 -12.90 7.22
C ARG A 50 -1.69 -13.80 8.42
N ASP A 51 -0.47 -13.71 8.93
CA ASP A 51 0.03 -14.57 10.00
C ASP A 51 -0.69 -14.29 11.33
N SER A 52 -1.21 -13.07 11.54
CA SER A 52 -2.05 -12.76 12.70
C SER A 52 -3.40 -13.49 12.69
N GLY A 53 -3.89 -13.91 11.51
CA GLY A 53 -5.19 -14.57 11.36
C GLY A 53 -6.41 -13.70 11.69
N LEU A 54 -6.24 -12.40 11.93
CA LEU A 54 -7.31 -11.49 12.35
C LEU A 54 -8.07 -10.85 11.18
N ALA A 55 -7.52 -10.90 9.96
CA ALA A 55 -8.15 -10.36 8.77
C ALA A 55 -8.76 -11.49 7.92
N THR A 56 -10.01 -11.30 7.48
CA THR A 56 -10.68 -12.22 6.55
C THR A 56 -10.36 -11.90 5.09
N GLN A 57 -9.89 -10.69 4.82
CA GLN A 57 -9.42 -10.29 3.50
C GLN A 57 -8.21 -9.38 3.67
N ILE A 58 -7.21 -9.59 2.82
CA ILE A 58 -6.00 -8.77 2.73
C ILE A 58 -5.70 -8.62 1.24
N GLN A 59 -5.46 -7.39 0.79
CA GLN A 59 -5.03 -7.10 -0.57
C GLN A 59 -3.81 -6.18 -0.56
N VAL A 60 -2.87 -6.42 -1.46
CA VAL A 60 -1.83 -5.44 -1.81
C VAL A 60 -2.05 -5.02 -3.25
N ILE A 61 -2.20 -3.72 -3.46
CA ILE A 61 -2.52 -3.12 -4.76
C ILE A 61 -1.39 -2.17 -5.13
N ARG A 62 -0.84 -2.32 -6.33
CA ARG A 62 0.07 -1.32 -6.92
C ARG A 62 -0.76 -0.11 -7.36
N ILE A 63 -0.40 1.07 -6.87
CA ILE A 63 -1.19 2.29 -7.07
C ILE A 63 -1.13 2.77 -8.53
N GLU A 64 0.01 2.60 -9.19
CA GLU A 64 0.26 3.10 -10.55
C GLU A 64 -0.75 2.54 -11.57
N ASP A 65 -1.08 1.25 -11.48
CA ASP A 65 -1.90 0.54 -12.46
C ASP A 65 -3.07 -0.23 -11.84
N GLY A 66 -3.22 -0.22 -10.52
CA GLY A 66 -4.29 -0.90 -9.80
C GLY A 66 -4.14 -2.43 -9.76
N VAL A 67 -2.99 -2.99 -10.16
CA VAL A 67 -2.76 -4.43 -10.15
C VAL A 67 -2.76 -4.96 -8.72
N VAL A 68 -3.49 -6.05 -8.50
CA VAL A 68 -3.48 -6.79 -7.24
C VAL A 68 -2.28 -7.73 -7.23
N LEU A 69 -1.31 -7.45 -6.38
CA LEU A 69 -0.07 -8.21 -6.21
C LEU A 69 -0.23 -9.33 -5.18
N PHE A 70 -1.13 -9.15 -4.23
CA PHE A 70 -1.49 -10.14 -3.22
C PHE A 70 -2.97 -10.04 -2.91
N ASP A 71 -3.66 -11.18 -2.82
CA ASP A 71 -5.04 -11.28 -2.36
C ASP A 71 -5.23 -12.58 -1.57
N LEU A 72 -5.46 -12.46 -0.27
CA LEU A 72 -5.66 -13.61 0.61
C LEU A 72 -6.93 -14.41 0.24
N ALA A 73 -8.02 -13.71 -0.10
CA ALA A 73 -9.30 -14.36 -0.35
C ALA A 73 -9.35 -15.03 -1.73
N ALA A 74 -8.68 -14.43 -2.72
CA ALA A 74 -8.57 -14.99 -4.07
C ALA A 74 -7.36 -15.94 -4.25
N GLY A 75 -6.49 -16.08 -3.23
CA GLY A 75 -5.29 -16.93 -3.30
C GLY A 75 -4.23 -16.41 -4.28
N VAL A 76 -4.16 -15.09 -4.47
CA VAL A 76 -3.18 -14.44 -5.35
C VAL A 76 -1.94 -14.07 -4.55
N GLU A 77 -0.76 -14.47 -5.03
CA GLU A 77 0.53 -14.10 -4.42
C GLU A 77 1.59 -13.99 -5.54
N ILE A 78 1.82 -12.77 -6.00
CA ILE A 78 2.91 -12.47 -6.93
C ILE A 78 4.22 -12.42 -6.12
N PRO A 79 5.34 -12.99 -6.62
CA PRO A 79 6.63 -12.89 -5.94
C PRO A 79 7.08 -11.44 -5.76
N LEU A 80 7.67 -11.10 -4.61
CA LEU A 80 8.07 -9.73 -4.26
C LEU A 80 9.01 -9.09 -5.30
N GLU A 81 9.82 -9.90 -5.98
CA GLU A 81 10.74 -9.45 -7.03
C GLU A 81 10.01 -8.87 -8.26
N ALA A 82 8.71 -9.14 -8.41
CA ALA A 82 7.87 -8.70 -9.52
C ALA A 82 6.85 -7.60 -9.15
N TRP A 83 6.96 -7.01 -7.95
CA TRP A 83 6.05 -5.98 -7.44
C TRP A 83 6.32 -4.59 -8.03
#